data_AF-A0A2X3L1J6-F1
#
_entry.id   AF-A0A2X3L1J6-F1
#
_cell.length_a   1.000
_cell.length_b   1.000
_cell.length_c   1.000
_cell.angle_alpha   90.00
_cell.angle_beta   90.00
_cell.angle_gamma   90.00
#
_symmetry.space_group_name_H-M   'P 1'
#
loop_
_entity.id
_entity.type
_entity.pdbx_description
1 polymer ?
#
loop_
_entity_poly.entity_id
_entity_poly.type
_entity_poly.pdbx_seq_one_letter_code
_entity_poly.pdbx_strand_id
1 'polypeptide(L)'
;MERIWERVTSRTRVLSLSHITSPTAMDLPVGELVEPAREWGILTVVGGAHALGQIPIDLGSLGADFYAGNCHRWMMAPKGAGFLYARREREPLLRVSVQGYNTSQDLAALVRALGREIHSV
;
A
#
# COMPACT_ATOMS: atom_id res chain seq x y z
N MET A 1 4.57 -18.96 -9.59
CA MET A 1 5.47 -17.80 -9.46
C MET A 1 6.03 -17.39 -10.81
N GLU A 2 6.75 -18.28 -11.51
CA GLU A 2 7.34 -18.04 -12.84
C GLU A 2 6.38 -17.42 -13.88
N ARG A 3 5.15 -17.94 -13.98
CA ARG A 3 4.11 -17.40 -14.88
C ARG A 3 3.77 -15.92 -14.69
N ILE A 4 3.96 -15.35 -13.51
CA ILE A 4 3.74 -13.92 -13.26
C ILE A 4 4.83 -13.13 -13.98
N TRP A 5 6.07 -13.56 -13.81
CA TRP A 5 7.26 -12.90 -14.31
C TRP A 5 7.42 -13.01 -15.83
N GLU A 6 6.99 -14.12 -16.43
CA GLU A 6 6.90 -14.29 -17.90
C GLU A 6 5.99 -13.25 -18.59
N ARG A 7 5.02 -12.69 -17.84
CA ARG A 7 4.07 -11.70 -18.37
C ARG A 7 4.48 -10.26 -18.07
N VAL A 8 5.57 -10.05 -17.32
CA VAL A 8 6.10 -8.72 -17.09
C VAL A 8 6.78 -8.20 -18.35
N THR A 9 6.56 -6.92 -18.62
CA THR A 9 7.16 -6.22 -19.75
C THR A 9 7.77 -4.90 -19.26
N SER A 10 8.51 -4.22 -20.13
CA SER A 10 9.02 -2.86 -19.87
C SER A 10 7.92 -1.82 -19.62
N ARG A 11 6.64 -2.15 -19.85
CA ARG A 11 5.48 -1.31 -19.57
C ARG A 11 4.78 -1.63 -18.25
N THR A 12 5.13 -2.72 -17.58
CA THR A 12 4.56 -3.07 -16.28
C THR A 12 5.02 -2.05 -15.23
N ARG A 13 4.08 -1.55 -14.43
CA ARG A 13 4.35 -0.52 -13.40
C ARG A 13 3.87 -0.91 -12.01
N VAL A 14 2.87 -1.77 -11.93
CA VAL A 14 2.27 -2.20 -10.66
C VAL A 14 2.03 -3.70 -10.69
N LEU A 15 2.39 -4.37 -9.60
CA LEU A 15 1.99 -5.72 -9.25
C LEU A 15 0.92 -5.62 -8.15
N SER A 16 -0.33 -5.91 -8.50
CA SER A 16 -1.47 -5.85 -7.59
C SER A 16 -2.00 -7.26 -7.30
N LEU A 17 -2.06 -7.62 -6.02
CA LEU A 17 -2.45 -8.98 -5.59
C LEU A 17 -3.13 -8.98 -4.22
N SER A 18 -3.79 -10.08 -3.87
CA SER A 18 -4.25 -10.34 -2.50
C SER A 18 -3.17 -11.08 -1.71
N HIS A 19 -3.03 -10.83 -0.40
CA HIS A 19 -2.17 -11.65 0.46
C HIS A 19 -2.76 -13.05 0.62
N ILE A 20 -4.05 -13.13 0.99
CA ILE A 20 -4.85 -14.35 0.94
C ILE A 20 -5.97 -14.17 -0.10
N THR A 21 -6.07 -15.07 -1.07
CA THR A 21 -7.10 -15.00 -2.12
C THR A 21 -8.48 -15.32 -1.55
N SER A 22 -9.50 -14.55 -1.93
CA SER A 22 -10.87 -14.79 -1.46
C SER A 22 -11.47 -16.12 -1.93
N PRO A 23 -11.36 -16.53 -3.21
CA PRO A 23 -12.08 -17.71 -3.69
C PRO A 23 -11.46 -19.03 -3.24
N THR A 24 -10.13 -19.06 -3.10
CA THR A 24 -9.38 -20.31 -2.84
C THR A 24 -8.66 -20.32 -1.51
N ALA A 25 -8.77 -19.25 -0.71
CA ALA A 25 -8.07 -19.09 0.57
C ALA A 25 -6.55 -19.33 0.49
N MET A 26 -5.95 -19.05 -0.67
CA MET A 26 -4.54 -19.29 -0.90
C MET A 26 -3.73 -18.15 -0.31
N ASP A 27 -2.85 -18.48 0.62
CA ASP A 27 -1.82 -17.57 1.12
C ASP A 27 -0.71 -17.44 0.07
N LEU A 28 -0.62 -16.28 -0.57
CA LEU A 28 0.39 -16.03 -1.59
C LEU A 28 1.72 -15.67 -0.92
N PRO A 29 2.87 -16.11 -1.47
CA PRO A 29 4.18 -15.76 -0.94
C PRO A 29 4.52 -14.30 -1.31
N VAL A 30 3.87 -13.35 -0.63
CA VAL A 30 3.96 -11.92 -0.95
C VAL A 30 5.40 -11.42 -0.82
N GLY A 31 6.14 -11.85 0.19
CA GLY A 31 7.56 -11.47 0.37
C GLY A 31 8.41 -11.84 -0.86
N GLU A 32 8.24 -13.06 -1.38
CA GLU A 32 8.94 -13.55 -2.58
C GLU A 32 8.49 -12.85 -3.87
N LEU A 33 7.29 -12.25 -3.89
CA LEU A 33 6.81 -11.45 -5.01
C LEU A 33 7.33 -10.00 -4.96
N VAL A 34 7.51 -9.48 -3.76
CA VAL A 34 7.90 -8.08 -3.55
C VAL A 34 9.34 -7.82 -3.99
N GLU A 35 10.25 -8.74 -3.71
CA GLU A 35 11.68 -8.55 -3.99
C GLU A 35 11.97 -8.40 -5.50
N PRO A 36 11.56 -9.32 -6.39
CA PRO A 36 11.80 -9.16 -7.83
C PRO A 36 11.03 -7.98 -8.43
N ALA A 37 9.81 -7.68 -7.92
CA ALA A 37 9.06 -6.50 -8.35
C ALA A 37 9.87 -5.22 -8.10
N ARG A 38 10.54 -5.12 -6.95
CA ARG A 38 11.39 -3.98 -6.60
C ARG A 38 12.59 -3.85 -7.52
N GLU A 39 13.27 -4.95 -7.85
CA GLU A 39 14.40 -4.96 -8.80
C GLU A 39 14.01 -4.41 -10.17
N TRP A 40 12.76 -4.67 -10.59
CA TRP A 40 12.23 -4.22 -11.87
C TRP A 40 11.56 -2.84 -11.81
N GLY A 41 11.61 -2.16 -10.65
CA GLY A 41 10.98 -0.86 -10.46
C GLY A 41 9.45 -0.90 -10.53
N ILE A 42 8.84 -2.06 -10.26
CA ILE A 42 7.40 -2.29 -10.24
C ILE A 42 6.89 -2.07 -8.81
N LEU A 43 5.89 -1.20 -8.67
CA LEU A 43 5.24 -0.95 -7.38
C LEU A 43 4.37 -2.13 -6.97
N THR A 44 4.34 -2.44 -5.68
CA THR A 44 3.53 -3.53 -5.13
C THR A 44 2.33 -3.00 -4.36
N VAL A 45 1.14 -3.48 -4.70
CA VAL A 45 -0.13 -3.13 -4.04
C VAL A 45 -0.78 -4.41 -3.55
N VAL A 46 -0.83 -4.60 -2.23
CA VAL A 46 -1.27 -5.86 -1.62
C VAL A 46 -2.59 -5.68 -0.87
N GLY A 47 -3.57 -6.50 -1.21
CA GLY A 47 -4.87 -6.59 -0.54
C GLY A 47 -4.83 -7.60 0.61
N GLY A 48 -4.86 -7.10 1.84
CA GLY A 48 -4.88 -7.87 3.07
C GLY A 48 -6.26 -8.18 3.65
N ALA A 49 -7.32 -8.02 2.86
CA ALA A 49 -8.69 -8.23 3.32
C ALA A 49 -8.94 -9.59 3.99
N HIS A 50 -8.22 -10.63 3.57
CA HIS A 50 -8.28 -11.93 4.20
C HIS A 50 -7.08 -12.24 5.10
N ALA A 51 -6.01 -11.44 5.10
CA ALA A 51 -4.84 -11.74 5.94
C ALA A 51 -4.87 -10.98 7.29
N LEU A 52 -5.34 -9.73 7.29
CA LEU A 52 -5.37 -8.87 8.48
C LEU A 52 -6.21 -9.50 9.60
N GLY A 53 -5.58 -9.86 10.71
CA GLY A 53 -6.22 -10.53 11.85
C GLY A 53 -6.41 -12.03 11.69
N GLN A 54 -6.17 -12.60 10.49
CA GLN A 54 -6.19 -14.05 10.26
C GLN A 54 -4.81 -14.68 10.49
N ILE A 55 -3.74 -14.01 10.03
CA ILE A 55 -2.36 -14.47 10.16
C ILE A 55 -1.48 -13.36 10.74
N PRO A 56 -0.32 -13.69 11.35
CA PRO A 56 0.68 -12.69 11.72
C PRO A 56 1.18 -11.96 10.48
N ILE A 57 1.26 -10.63 10.55
CA ILE A 57 1.77 -9.81 9.45
C ILE A 57 2.71 -8.77 10.03
N ASP A 58 3.92 -8.71 9.49
CA ASP A 58 4.85 -7.61 9.71
C ASP A 58 5.03 -6.85 8.39
N LEU A 59 4.40 -5.68 8.29
CA LEU A 59 4.44 -4.85 7.09
C LEU A 59 5.82 -4.22 6.84
N GLY A 60 6.64 -4.09 7.88
CA GLY A 60 8.00 -3.57 7.78
C GLY A 60 8.90 -4.56 7.05
N SER A 61 8.87 -5.83 7.45
CA SER A 61 9.67 -6.90 6.82
C SER A 61 9.07 -7.43 5.52
N LEU A 62 7.74 -7.45 5.37
CA LEU A 62 7.06 -7.90 4.15
C LEU A 62 7.48 -7.10 2.91
N GLY A 63 7.75 -5.81 3.12
CA GLY A 63 8.34 -4.96 2.13
C GLY A 63 7.43 -4.53 0.96
N ALA A 64 6.12 -4.71 1.05
CA ALA A 64 5.19 -4.14 0.08
C ALA A 64 5.31 -2.60 0.04
N ASP A 65 5.04 -1.99 -1.11
CA ASP A 65 4.99 -0.52 -1.26
C ASP A 65 3.67 0.02 -0.67
N PHE A 66 2.57 -0.68 -0.94
CA PHE A 66 1.25 -0.37 -0.41
C PHE A 66 0.55 -1.64 0.06
N TYR A 67 -0.11 -1.56 1.21
CA TYR A 67 -0.88 -2.66 1.78
C TYR A 67 -2.20 -2.14 2.35
N ALA A 68 -3.34 -2.69 1.92
CA ALA A 68 -4.65 -2.23 2.35
C ALA A 68 -5.50 -3.38 2.90
N GLY A 69 -6.27 -3.11 3.95
CA GLY A 69 -7.15 -4.11 4.54
C GLY A 69 -8.41 -3.49 5.12
N ASN A 70 -9.46 -4.31 5.22
CA ASN A 70 -10.67 -3.95 5.95
C ASN A 70 -10.66 -4.61 7.34
N CYS A 71 -11.31 -3.97 8.30
CA CYS A 71 -11.31 -4.45 9.70
C CYS A 71 -12.54 -5.31 10.03
N HIS A 72 -13.54 -5.38 9.16
CA HIS A 72 -14.82 -6.04 9.46
C HIS A 72 -14.87 -7.53 9.19
N ARG A 73 -13.70 -8.15 8.98
CA ARG A 73 -13.54 -9.58 8.76
C ARG A 73 -12.86 -10.20 9.99
N TRP A 74 -11.62 -10.63 9.86
CA TRP A 74 -10.91 -11.37 10.91
C TRP A 74 -10.51 -10.51 12.11
N MET A 75 -10.49 -9.18 11.95
CA MET A 75 -10.36 -8.23 13.06
C MET A 75 -11.68 -8.01 13.83
N MET A 76 -12.80 -8.58 13.36
CA MET A 76 -14.11 -8.55 14.01
C MET A 76 -14.66 -7.14 14.32
N ALA A 77 -14.21 -6.12 13.61
CA ALA A 77 -14.73 -4.76 13.75
C ALA A 77 -16.09 -4.59 13.03
N PRO A 78 -16.88 -3.56 13.36
CA PRO A 78 -18.03 -3.17 12.53
C PRO A 78 -17.60 -2.76 11.11
N LYS A 79 -18.54 -2.88 10.16
CA LYS A 79 -18.34 -2.35 8.80
C LYS A 79 -18.09 -0.84 8.85
N GLY A 80 -17.18 -0.35 8.01
CA GLY A 80 -16.83 1.07 7.91
C GLY A 80 -15.38 1.39 8.29
N ALA A 81 -14.65 0.46 8.91
CA ALA A 81 -13.24 0.62 9.24
C ALA A 81 -12.32 -0.17 8.29
N GLY A 82 -11.21 0.45 7.92
CA GLY A 82 -10.12 -0.12 7.14
C GLY A 82 -8.84 0.69 7.32
N PHE A 83 -7.75 0.22 6.72
CA PHE A 83 -6.46 0.89 6.78
C PHE A 83 -5.73 0.82 5.43
N LEU A 84 -4.82 1.77 5.24
CA LEU A 84 -3.81 1.77 4.20
C LEU A 84 -2.45 1.96 4.88
N TYR A 85 -1.56 1.00 4.68
CA TYR A 85 -0.14 1.16 4.90
C TYR A 85 0.51 1.59 3.59
N ALA A 86 1.33 2.63 3.67
CA ALA A 86 2.22 3.04 2.61
C ALA A 86 3.64 3.03 3.16
N ARG A 87 4.55 2.39 2.44
CA ARG A 87 5.96 2.44 2.73
C ARG A 87 6.44 3.90 2.69
N ARG A 88 7.30 4.28 3.65
CA ARG A 88 7.73 5.68 3.84
C ARG A 88 8.26 6.34 2.57
N GLU A 89 9.07 5.65 1.78
CA GLU A 89 9.65 6.20 0.55
C GLU A 89 8.62 6.33 -0.60
N ARG A 90 7.44 5.74 -0.44
CA ARG A 90 6.36 5.71 -1.44
C ARG A 90 5.20 6.65 -1.07
N GLU A 91 5.16 7.18 0.14
CA GLU A 91 4.18 8.19 0.57
C GLU A 91 4.05 9.37 -0.41
N PRO A 92 5.13 9.93 -1.00
CA PRO A 92 4.99 11.04 -1.96
C PRO A 92 4.22 10.69 -3.24
N LEU A 93 4.01 9.39 -3.52
CA LEU A 93 3.21 8.94 -4.67
C LEU A 93 1.70 8.99 -4.37
N LEU A 94 1.30 9.08 -3.10
CA LEU A 94 -0.11 9.14 -2.72
C LEU A 94 -0.70 10.51 -3.04
N ARG A 95 -1.85 10.48 -3.71
CA ARG A 95 -2.70 11.66 -3.91
C ARG A 95 -3.98 11.48 -3.11
N VAL A 96 -4.20 12.35 -2.14
CA VAL A 96 -5.39 12.32 -1.28
C VAL A 96 -6.57 12.94 -2.03
N SER A 97 -7.45 12.08 -2.55
CA SER A 97 -8.64 12.49 -3.31
C SER A 97 -9.83 12.90 -2.42
N VAL A 98 -9.88 12.42 -1.17
CA VAL A 98 -10.94 12.76 -0.20
C VAL A 98 -10.29 13.46 0.99
N GLN A 99 -10.66 14.72 1.20
CA GLN A 99 -10.16 15.57 2.29
C GLN A 99 -11.32 15.86 3.25
N GLY A 100 -11.09 15.84 4.56
CA GLY A 100 -12.10 16.09 5.60
C GLY A 100 -11.65 17.11 6.65
N TYR A 101 -12.39 17.24 7.76
CA TYR A 101 -12.05 18.19 8.84
C TYR A 101 -10.70 17.94 9.51
N ASN A 102 -10.18 16.71 9.44
CA ASN A 102 -8.81 16.38 9.83
C ASN A 102 -7.77 16.75 8.75
N THR A 103 -8.02 17.74 7.88
CA THR A 103 -7.07 18.09 6.82
C THR A 103 -7.27 19.53 6.34
N SER A 104 -6.19 20.31 6.33
CA SER A 104 -5.90 21.49 5.48
C SER A 104 -4.76 22.32 6.11
N GLN A 105 -4.68 22.40 7.44
CA GLN A 105 -3.61 23.09 8.16
C GLN A 105 -2.29 22.28 8.20
N ASP A 106 -2.33 20.97 8.40
CA ASP A 106 -1.15 20.09 8.24
C ASP A 106 -0.69 19.99 6.77
N LEU A 107 -1.65 20.01 5.84
CA LEU A 107 -1.37 20.03 4.40
C LEU A 107 -0.68 21.33 3.98
N ALA A 108 -1.02 22.46 4.61
CA ALA A 108 -0.36 23.76 4.40
C ALA A 108 1.02 23.87 5.07
N ALA A 109 1.33 23.08 6.11
CA ALA A 109 2.68 22.91 6.65
C ALA A 109 3.54 22.04 5.73
N LEU A 110 2.95 20.98 5.17
CA LEU A 110 3.55 20.10 4.18
C LEU A 110 3.93 20.84 2.88
N VAL A 111 3.12 21.80 2.43
CA VAL A 111 3.39 22.62 1.22
C VAL A 111 4.44 23.73 1.45
N ARG A 112 4.54 24.32 2.66
CA ARG A 112 5.54 25.36 2.99
C ARG A 112 6.95 24.83 3.20
N ALA A 113 7.12 23.62 3.72
CA ALA A 113 8.43 22.99 3.92
C ALA A 113 9.10 22.55 2.62
N LEU A 114 8.35 22.43 1.52
CA LEU A 114 8.81 21.86 0.25
C LEU A 114 9.25 22.91 -0.79
N GLY A 115 9.24 24.23 -0.52
CA GLY A 115 9.76 25.20 -1.49
C GLY A 115 9.81 26.68 -1.07
N ARG A 116 11.00 27.12 -0.61
CA ARG A 116 11.61 28.49 -0.67
C ARG A 116 10.85 29.74 -0.17
N GLU A 117 11.63 30.57 0.53
CA GLU A 117 11.46 31.91 1.12
C GLU A 117 10.17 32.70 0.80
N ILE A 118 9.38 32.95 1.84
CA ILE A 118 8.25 33.88 1.80
C ILE A 118 8.82 35.29 1.99
N HIS A 119 8.98 36.05 0.91
CA HIS A 119 9.21 37.49 1.00
C HIS A 119 7.94 38.18 1.51
N SER A 120 8.10 38.85 2.65
CA SER A 120 7.12 39.70 3.32
C SER A 120 6.77 40.93 2.46
N VAL A 121 5.48 41.25 2.35
CA VAL A 121 5.02 42.61 2.07
C VAL A 121 4.51 43.20 3.38
#